data_AF-A0A0V0HKC4-F1
#
_entry.id   AF-A0A0V0HKC4-F1
#
_cell.length_a   1.000
_cell.length_b   1.000
_cell.length_c   1.000
_cell.angle_alpha   90.00
_cell.angle_beta   90.00
_cell.angle_gamma   90.00
#
_symmetry.space_group_name_H-M   'P 1'
#
loop_
_entity.id
_entity.type
_entity.pdbx_description
1 polymer ?
#
loop_
_entity_poly.entity_id
_entity_poly.type
_entity_poly.pdbx_seq_one_letter_code
_entity_poly.pdbx_strand_id
1 'polypeptide(L)'
;MKRQRLNNDEVTKEVNDFVKLLEEEIDKFNSFFVEKEEDYIIHLKVLKERVAEMRKSNIEVNRLGRDIVDLHGEMVLLENYSALNYTGVVKILKKYDKLSGELLRLPFIQKVLAEPFFETEVLNKLVKECDTLLSLLYQTEPLKVAGAGGGGSGGERPVKVPQELAEIKNMENMYLRLTYSALRVLQEMRSRSSTVSMFSLPPMKTNALDNVWKNAPVVIQEAK
;
A
#
# COMPACT_ATOMS: atom_id res chain seq x y z
N MET A 1 -35.30 8.96 43.74
CA MET A 1 -33.83 9.08 43.70
C MET A 1 -33.06 7.81 43.26
N LYS A 2 -33.65 6.59 43.17
CA LYS A 2 -32.92 5.38 42.71
C LYS A 2 -32.78 5.22 41.18
N ARG A 3 -33.66 5.81 40.37
CA ARG A 3 -33.64 5.67 38.88
C ARG A 3 -32.44 6.33 38.20
N GLN A 4 -31.88 7.39 38.78
CA GLN A 4 -30.81 8.17 38.14
C GLN A 4 -29.42 7.55 38.30
N ARG A 5 -29.21 6.72 39.33
CA ARG A 5 -27.96 5.96 39.52
C ARG A 5 -27.88 4.74 38.59
N LEU A 6 -28.98 4.02 38.40
CA LEU A 6 -29.05 2.86 37.50
C LEU A 6 -28.74 3.24 36.05
N ASN A 7 -29.27 4.36 35.56
CA ASN A 7 -28.96 4.86 34.22
C ASN A 7 -27.48 5.25 34.06
N ASN A 8 -26.84 5.78 35.10
CA ASN A 8 -25.44 6.19 35.03
C ASN A 8 -24.48 4.99 35.00
N ASP A 9 -24.80 3.94 35.75
CA ASP A 9 -24.07 2.68 35.76
C ASP A 9 -24.24 1.92 34.43
N GLU A 10 -25.40 2.03 33.79
CA GLU A 10 -25.68 1.44 32.48
C GLU A 10 -24.95 2.18 31.35
N VAL A 11 -24.97 3.52 31.34
CA VAL A 11 -24.24 4.36 30.37
C VAL A 11 -22.72 4.15 30.49
N THR A 12 -22.17 4.07 31.70
CA THR A 12 -20.74 3.79 31.90
C THR A 12 -20.35 2.40 31.44
N LYS A 13 -21.24 1.41 31.59
CA LYS A 13 -21.01 0.07 31.05
C LYS A 13 -20.98 0.08 29.51
N GLU A 14 -21.93 0.73 28.85
CA GLU A 14 -21.97 0.82 27.38
C GLU A 14 -20.73 1.53 26.81
N VAL A 15 -20.27 2.60 27.48
CA VAL A 15 -19.01 3.29 27.12
C VAL A 15 -17.82 2.35 27.23
N ASN A 16 -17.71 1.61 28.34
CA ASN A 16 -16.61 0.67 28.56
C ASN A 16 -16.62 -0.47 27.53
N ASP A 17 -17.80 -1.00 27.19
CA ASP A 17 -17.94 -2.05 26.19
C ASP A 17 -17.53 -1.55 24.80
N PHE A 18 -17.92 -0.33 24.41
CA PHE A 18 -17.50 0.29 23.15
C PHE A 18 -15.98 0.52 23.10
N VAL A 19 -15.41 1.09 24.17
CA VAL A 19 -13.96 1.33 24.28
C VAL A 19 -13.20 0.03 24.14
N LYS A 20 -13.63 -1.03 24.84
CA LYS A 20 -12.99 -2.34 24.78
C LYS A 20 -12.98 -2.91 23.36
N LEU A 21 -14.11 -2.89 22.66
CA LEU A 21 -14.18 -3.36 21.27
C LEU A 21 -13.28 -2.55 20.34
N LEU A 22 -13.17 -1.24 20.57
CA LEU A 22 -12.30 -0.39 19.78
C LEU A 22 -10.83 -0.69 20.06
N GLU A 23 -10.45 -0.90 21.32
CA GLU A 23 -9.10 -1.31 21.70
C GLU A 23 -8.69 -2.66 21.09
N GLU A 24 -9.60 -3.65 21.06
CA GLU A 24 -9.36 -4.93 20.39
C GLU A 24 -9.06 -4.76 18.89
N GLU A 25 -9.73 -3.82 18.19
CA GLU A 25 -9.40 -3.50 16.80
C GLU A 25 -8.07 -2.74 16.67
N ILE A 26 -7.72 -1.86 17.61
CA ILE A 26 -6.40 -1.20 17.62
C ILE A 26 -5.28 -2.24 17.78
N ASP A 27 -5.42 -3.19 18.71
CA ASP A 27 -4.44 -4.26 18.92
C ASP A 27 -4.22 -5.10 17.67
N LYS A 28 -5.31 -5.38 16.94
CA LYS A 28 -5.24 -6.06 15.65
C LYS A 28 -4.53 -5.22 14.59
N PHE A 29 -4.75 -3.91 14.54
CA PHE A 29 -4.04 -3.03 13.61
C PHE A 29 -2.54 -3.00 13.91
N ASN A 30 -2.19 -2.87 15.20
CA ASN A 30 -0.81 -2.88 15.67
C ASN A 30 -0.10 -4.20 15.32
N SER A 31 -0.74 -5.33 15.62
CA SER A 31 -0.18 -6.66 15.38
C SER A 31 0.15 -6.84 13.90
N PHE A 32 -0.80 -6.52 13.01
CA PHE A 32 -0.57 -6.62 11.57
C PHE A 32 0.51 -5.66 11.08
N PHE A 33 0.52 -4.42 11.57
CA PHE A 33 1.48 -3.41 11.12
C PHE A 33 2.91 -3.77 11.52
N VAL A 34 3.12 -4.15 12.78
CA VAL A 34 4.45 -4.52 13.30
C VAL A 34 4.99 -5.76 12.60
N GLU A 35 4.17 -6.79 12.41
CA GLU A 35 4.58 -8.00 11.68
C GLU A 35 5.04 -7.67 10.25
N LYS A 36 4.30 -6.79 9.54
CA LYS A 36 4.67 -6.38 8.18
C LYS A 36 5.91 -5.51 8.16
N GLU A 37 6.07 -4.60 9.11
CA GLU A 37 7.26 -3.75 9.20
C GLU A 37 8.52 -4.61 9.45
N GLU A 38 8.45 -5.60 10.34
CA GLU A 38 9.53 -6.55 10.59
C GLU A 38 9.88 -7.36 9.33
N ASP A 39 8.88 -7.90 8.62
CA ASP A 39 9.06 -8.58 7.34
C ASP A 39 9.84 -7.70 6.34
N TYR A 40 9.47 -6.43 6.21
CA TYR A 40 10.10 -5.50 5.28
C TYR A 40 11.53 -5.15 5.67
N ILE A 41 11.83 -4.99 6.96
CA ILE A 41 13.19 -4.77 7.45
C ILE A 41 14.10 -5.94 7.04
N ILE A 42 13.63 -7.17 7.27
CA ILE A 42 14.38 -8.38 6.92
C ILE A 42 14.54 -8.49 5.41
N HIS A 43 13.47 -8.25 4.64
CA HIS A 43 13.50 -8.35 3.19
C HIS A 43 14.46 -7.33 2.56
N LEU A 44 14.40 -6.06 3.00
CA LEU A 44 15.30 -5.02 2.52
C LEU A 44 16.77 -5.36 2.82
N LYS A 45 17.05 -5.93 3.99
CA LYS A 45 18.41 -6.38 4.34
C LYS A 45 18.92 -7.43 3.35
N VAL A 46 18.11 -8.45 3.04
CA VAL A 46 18.46 -9.48 2.05
C VAL A 46 18.68 -8.88 0.66
N LEU A 47 17.84 -7.93 0.24
CA LEU A 47 18.01 -7.25 -1.05
C LEU A 47 19.30 -6.43 -1.11
N LYS A 48 19.67 -5.74 -0.03
CA LYS A 48 20.96 -5.01 0.06
C LYS A 48 22.17 -5.92 -0.10
N GLU A 49 22.16 -7.08 0.57
CA GLU A 49 23.23 -8.08 0.45
C GLU A 49 23.34 -8.60 -0.99
N ARG A 50 22.20 -8.92 -1.63
CA ARG A 50 22.17 -9.34 -3.04
C ARG A 50 22.68 -8.28 -4.01
N VAL A 51 22.35 -7.00 -3.79
CA VAL A 51 22.90 -5.90 -4.60
C VAL A 51 24.43 -5.81 -4.45
N ALA A 52 24.94 -5.98 -3.23
CA ALA A 52 26.38 -5.90 -2.95
C ALA A 52 27.19 -7.06 -3.57
N GLU A 53 26.62 -8.27 -3.63
CA GLU A 53 27.27 -9.47 -4.17
C GLU A 53 27.15 -9.61 -5.70
N MET A 54 26.34 -8.77 -6.35
CA MET A 54 25.99 -8.95 -7.75
C MET A 54 27.16 -8.75 -8.71
N ARG A 55 27.41 -9.75 -9.58
CA ARG A 55 28.21 -9.60 -10.79
C ARG A 55 27.29 -9.09 -11.90
N LYS A 56 27.44 -7.83 -12.31
CA LYS A 56 26.54 -7.03 -13.18
C LYS A 56 26.13 -7.70 -14.52
N SER A 57 25.28 -8.71 -14.49
CA SER A 57 24.60 -9.23 -15.68
C SER A 57 23.26 -8.49 -15.83
N ASN A 58 22.92 -8.04 -17.04
CA ASN A 58 21.75 -7.20 -17.28
C ASN A 58 20.42 -7.87 -16.85
N ILE A 59 20.35 -9.21 -16.93
CA ILE A 59 19.18 -10.00 -16.54
C ILE A 59 19.00 -10.03 -15.01
N GLU A 60 20.08 -10.19 -14.24
CA GLU A 60 20.03 -10.21 -12.77
C GLU A 60 19.75 -8.82 -12.19
N VAL A 61 20.32 -7.77 -12.79
CA VAL A 61 20.02 -6.36 -12.44
C VAL A 61 18.52 -6.08 -12.58
N ASN A 62 17.90 -6.47 -13.70
CA ASN A 62 16.48 -6.22 -13.92
C ASN A 62 15.57 -7.05 -13.02
N ARG A 63 15.96 -8.28 -12.67
CA ARG A 63 15.21 -9.10 -11.70
C ARG A 63 15.24 -8.47 -10.31
N LEU A 64 16.43 -8.11 -9.83
CA LEU A 64 16.56 -7.51 -8.51
C LEU A 64 15.90 -6.12 -8.42
N GLY A 65 15.96 -5.34 -9.51
CA GLY A 65 15.24 -4.07 -9.58
C GLY A 65 13.73 -4.23 -9.43
N ARG A 66 13.14 -5.30 -9.98
CA ARG A 66 11.72 -5.61 -9.76
C ARG A 66 11.44 -5.97 -8.31
N ASP A 67 12.26 -6.83 -7.70
CA ASP A 67 12.07 -7.22 -6.30
C ASP A 67 12.10 -6.01 -5.35
N ILE A 68 12.98 -5.03 -5.62
CA ILE A 68 13.06 -3.79 -4.83
C ILE A 68 11.83 -2.89 -5.07
N VAL A 69 11.38 -2.75 -6.32
CA VAL A 69 10.16 -1.97 -6.64
C VAL A 69 8.92 -2.60 -6.01
N ASP A 70 8.82 -3.93 -6.01
CA ASP A 70 7.71 -4.65 -5.41
C ASP A 70 7.67 -4.42 -3.89
N LEU A 71 8.82 -4.57 -3.20
CA LEU A 71 8.94 -4.27 -1.77
C LEU A 71 8.58 -2.80 -1.46
N HIS A 72 9.07 -1.86 -2.27
CA HIS A 72 8.68 -0.44 -2.14
C HIS A 72 7.17 -0.28 -2.23
N GLY A 73 6.53 -0.91 -3.21
CA GLY A 73 5.08 -0.88 -3.38
C GLY A 73 4.31 -1.44 -2.19
N GLU A 74 4.78 -2.55 -1.60
CA GLU A 74 4.20 -3.14 -0.38
C GLU A 74 4.26 -2.19 0.82
N MET A 75 5.37 -1.47 0.99
CA MET A 75 5.51 -0.50 2.07
C MET A 75 4.57 0.70 1.90
N VAL A 76 4.41 1.21 0.68
CA VAL A 76 3.42 2.27 0.38
C VAL A 76 1.99 1.80 0.70
N LEU A 77 1.67 0.53 0.42
CA LEU A 77 0.37 -0.03 0.78
C LEU A 77 0.18 -0.12 2.30
N LEU A 78 1.22 -0.40 3.07
CA LEU A 78 1.18 -0.41 4.54
C LEU A 78 1.00 1.01 5.12
N GLU A 79 1.60 2.03 4.51
CA GLU A 79 1.35 3.44 4.89
C GLU A 79 -0.14 3.81 4.66
N ASN A 80 -0.69 3.39 3.51
CA ASN A 80 -2.11 3.60 3.24
C ASN A 80 -3.02 2.80 4.19
N TYR A 81 -2.62 1.60 4.61
CA TYR A 81 -3.30 0.84 5.65
C TYR A 81 -3.39 1.66 6.95
N SER A 82 -2.28 2.24 7.40
CA SER A 82 -2.25 3.12 8.58
C SER A 82 -3.26 4.28 8.46
N ALA A 83 -3.18 5.04 7.35
CA ALA A 83 -4.03 6.21 7.11
C ALA A 83 -5.54 5.87 7.06
N LEU A 84 -5.90 4.75 6.42
CA LEU A 84 -7.28 4.29 6.31
C LEU A 84 -7.84 3.85 7.66
N ASN A 85 -7.09 3.07 8.43
CA ASN A 85 -7.52 2.61 9.75
C ASN A 85 -7.65 3.79 10.73
N TYR A 86 -6.69 4.71 10.76
CA TYR A 86 -6.81 5.94 11.56
C TYR A 86 -8.06 6.74 11.20
N THR A 87 -8.35 6.89 9.90
CA THR A 87 -9.57 7.55 9.42
C THR A 87 -10.83 6.81 9.90
N GLY A 88 -10.82 5.48 9.88
CA GLY A 88 -11.87 4.62 10.41
C GLY A 88 -12.15 4.89 11.89
N VAL A 89 -11.08 4.91 12.71
CA VAL A 89 -11.13 5.21 14.15
C VAL A 89 -11.71 6.60 14.41
N VAL A 90 -11.24 7.63 13.71
CA VAL A 90 -11.78 9.00 13.83
C VAL A 90 -13.27 9.03 13.50
N LYS A 91 -13.70 8.32 12.46
CA LYS A 91 -15.10 8.29 12.02
C LYS A 91 -16.00 7.55 12.99
N ILE A 92 -15.58 6.41 13.53
CA ILE A 92 -16.40 5.65 14.47
C ILE A 92 -16.53 6.39 15.81
N LEU A 93 -15.45 7.00 16.31
CA LEU A 93 -15.47 7.87 17.49
C LEU A 93 -16.42 9.06 17.29
N LYS A 94 -16.31 9.76 16.16
CA LYS A 94 -17.22 10.87 15.83
C LYS A 94 -18.69 10.42 15.79
N LYS A 95 -18.95 9.21 15.29
CA LYS A 95 -20.31 8.65 15.24
C LYS A 95 -20.81 8.28 16.64
N TYR A 96 -19.96 7.70 17.47
CA TYR A 96 -20.26 7.36 18.86
C TYR A 96 -20.64 8.61 19.66
N ASP A 97 -19.78 9.63 19.67
CA ASP A 97 -20.03 10.91 20.37
C ASP A 97 -21.36 11.55 19.92
N LYS A 98 -21.66 11.52 18.61
CA LYS A 98 -22.90 12.09 18.07
C LYS A 98 -24.16 11.35 18.55
N LEU A 99 -24.09 10.05 18.75
CA LEU A 99 -25.25 9.22 19.12
C LEU A 99 -25.45 9.14 20.64
N SER A 100 -24.36 9.03 21.40
CA SER A 100 -24.38 8.90 22.85
C SER A 100 -24.47 10.25 23.58
N GLY A 101 -23.95 11.32 22.96
CA GLY A 101 -23.75 12.62 23.62
C GLY A 101 -22.48 12.68 24.47
N GLU A 102 -21.69 11.60 24.49
CA GLU A 102 -20.40 11.53 25.19
C GLU A 102 -19.29 12.28 24.44
N LEU A 103 -18.16 12.51 25.12
CA LEU A 103 -16.98 13.22 24.58
C LEU A 103 -15.73 12.34 24.59
N LEU A 104 -15.83 11.14 24.00
CA LEU A 104 -14.77 10.14 24.02
C LEU A 104 -13.68 10.42 22.97
N ARG A 105 -14.03 11.08 21.86
CA ARG A 105 -13.14 11.20 20.70
C ARG A 105 -11.78 11.81 21.02
N LEU A 106 -11.73 12.94 21.72
CA LEU A 106 -10.46 13.66 21.95
C LEU A 106 -9.45 12.81 22.75
N PRO A 107 -9.80 12.29 23.95
CA PRO A 107 -8.85 11.48 24.72
C PRO A 107 -8.46 10.20 23.99
N PHE A 108 -9.39 9.56 23.26
CA PHE A 108 -9.07 8.33 22.53
C PHE A 108 -8.12 8.58 21.35
N ILE A 109 -8.31 9.68 20.60
CA ILE A 109 -7.41 10.03 19.49
C ILE A 109 -5.99 10.31 19.99
N GLN A 110 -5.83 10.98 21.14
CA GLN A 110 -4.51 11.21 21.72
C GLN A 110 -3.77 9.90 22.02
N LYS A 111 -4.48 8.86 22.49
CA LYS A 111 -3.92 7.52 22.67
C LYS A 111 -3.51 6.90 21.33
N VAL A 112 -4.41 6.93 20.34
CA VAL A 112 -4.20 6.34 19.00
C VAL A 112 -2.98 6.92 18.27
N LEU A 113 -2.67 8.21 18.48
CA LEU A 113 -1.51 8.85 17.87
C LEU A 113 -0.16 8.29 18.36
N ALA A 114 -0.15 7.54 19.45
CA ALA A 114 1.03 6.86 20.00
C ALA A 114 1.00 5.34 19.76
N GLU A 115 0.05 4.84 18.97
CA GLU A 115 -0.06 3.42 18.66
C GLU A 115 0.85 3.04 17.48
N PRO A 116 1.52 1.87 17.52
CA PRO A 116 2.46 1.43 16.49
C PRO A 116 1.94 1.55 15.05
N PHE A 117 0.69 1.20 14.80
CA PHE A 117 0.13 1.25 13.44
C PHE A 117 0.09 2.67 12.86
N PHE A 118 0.16 3.71 13.70
CA PHE A 118 0.19 5.11 13.29
C PHE A 118 1.63 5.66 13.12
N GLU A 119 2.62 5.06 13.78
CA GLU A 119 4.02 5.51 13.75
C GLU A 119 4.75 5.02 12.49
N THR A 120 4.54 5.68 11.35
CA THR A 120 5.10 5.26 10.05
C THR A 120 6.55 5.71 9.79
N GLU A 121 7.26 6.24 10.79
CA GLU A 121 8.60 6.80 10.62
C GLU A 121 9.67 5.78 10.20
N VAL A 122 9.60 4.55 10.71
CA VAL A 122 10.51 3.47 10.32
C VAL A 122 10.21 3.04 8.88
N LEU A 123 8.95 2.75 8.58
CA LEU A 123 8.47 2.47 7.21
C LEU A 123 8.93 3.52 6.19
N ASN A 124 8.78 4.82 6.50
CA ASN A 124 9.20 5.92 5.62
C ASN A 124 10.71 5.94 5.34
N LYS A 125 11.52 5.48 6.30
CA LYS A 125 12.97 5.33 6.09
C LYS A 125 13.27 4.16 5.17
N LEU A 126 12.60 3.02 5.35
CA LEU A 126 12.78 1.84 4.50
C LEU A 126 12.41 2.12 3.03
N VAL A 127 11.34 2.89 2.80
CA VAL A 127 10.96 3.36 1.46
C VAL A 127 12.09 4.16 0.79
N LYS A 128 12.66 5.15 1.49
CA LYS A 128 13.80 5.94 0.98
C LYS A 128 15.06 5.11 0.75
N GLU A 129 15.26 4.08 1.57
CA GLU A 129 16.36 3.15 1.38
C GLU A 129 16.18 2.30 0.13
N CYS A 130 14.94 1.92 -0.24
CA CYS A 130 14.66 1.27 -1.52
C CYS A 130 15.00 2.18 -2.71
N ASP A 131 14.64 3.47 -2.66
CA ASP A 131 14.99 4.44 -3.70
C ASP A 131 16.51 4.57 -3.89
N THR A 132 17.24 4.59 -2.77
CA THR A 132 18.70 4.64 -2.75
C THR A 132 19.29 3.35 -3.32
N LEU A 133 18.72 2.20 -2.98
CA LEU A 133 19.18 0.89 -3.45
C LEU A 133 18.94 0.70 -4.95
N LEU A 134 17.78 1.13 -5.46
CA LEU A 134 17.49 1.18 -6.91
C LEU A 134 18.47 2.10 -7.64
N SER A 135 18.71 3.28 -7.07
CA SER A 135 19.67 4.23 -7.63
C SER A 135 21.06 3.60 -7.74
N LEU A 136 21.53 2.90 -6.71
CA LEU A 136 22.81 2.18 -6.73
C LEU A 136 22.85 1.07 -7.79
N LEU A 137 21.77 0.28 -7.88
CA LEU A 137 21.64 -0.83 -8.81
C LEU A 137 21.78 -0.37 -10.26
N TYR A 138 21.21 0.79 -10.61
CA TYR A 138 21.25 1.33 -11.98
C TYR A 138 22.37 2.36 -12.25
N GLN A 139 23.06 2.87 -11.22
CA GLN A 139 24.21 3.79 -11.37
C GLN A 139 25.51 3.11 -11.86
N THR A 140 25.48 1.82 -12.19
CA THR A 140 26.66 1.10 -12.71
C THR A 140 26.76 0.97 -14.23
N GLU A 141 25.98 1.75 -14.97
CA GLU A 141 26.24 2.10 -16.37
C GLU A 141 27.03 3.41 -16.44
N PRO A 142 28.38 3.42 -16.49
CA PRO A 142 29.05 4.58 -17.02
C PRO A 142 28.67 4.65 -18.51
N LEU A 143 27.86 5.64 -18.87
CA LEU A 143 27.77 6.12 -20.24
C LEU A 143 29.19 6.57 -20.68
N LYS A 144 29.99 5.61 -21.16
CA LYS A 144 31.20 5.90 -21.93
C LYS A 144 30.74 6.36 -23.31
N VAL A 145 30.52 7.65 -23.45
CA VAL A 145 30.78 8.32 -24.74
C VAL A 145 31.64 9.54 -24.46
N ALA A 146 32.93 9.28 -24.25
CA ALA A 146 33.97 10.29 -24.42
C ALA A 146 34.44 10.24 -25.90
N GLY A 147 34.00 11.23 -26.67
CA GLY A 147 34.70 11.88 -27.79
C GLY A 147 35.13 11.07 -29.01
N ALA A 148 34.59 11.39 -30.19
CA ALA A 148 35.31 12.06 -31.29
C ALA A 148 34.55 11.94 -32.64
N GLY A 149 34.19 13.10 -33.21
CA GLY A 149 34.27 13.41 -34.65
C GLY A 149 33.53 12.57 -35.71
N GLY A 150 32.63 13.24 -36.44
CA GLY A 150 32.53 13.04 -37.90
C GLY A 150 31.20 12.52 -38.44
N GLY A 151 30.37 13.46 -38.93
CA GLY A 151 29.56 13.42 -40.16
C GLY A 151 28.86 12.14 -40.67
N GLY A 152 27.55 12.26 -40.92
CA GLY A 152 26.97 11.76 -42.18
C GLY A 152 25.85 10.71 -42.10
N SER A 153 24.62 11.19 -42.34
CA SER A 153 23.54 10.59 -43.15
C SER A 153 22.89 9.25 -42.79
N GLY A 154 21.58 9.32 -42.50
CA GLY A 154 20.54 8.55 -43.20
C GLY A 154 20.47 7.04 -43.01
N GLY A 155 19.54 6.59 -42.16
CA GLY A 155 19.06 5.21 -42.16
C GLY A 155 18.26 4.85 -40.91
N GLU A 156 16.94 5.07 -40.95
CA GLU A 156 16.01 4.52 -39.96
C GLU A 156 16.10 2.99 -39.98
N ARG A 157 16.82 2.42 -39.01
CA ARG A 157 16.72 0.98 -38.74
C ARG A 157 15.47 0.77 -37.87
N PRO A 158 14.59 -0.18 -38.21
CA PRO A 158 13.46 -0.48 -37.36
C PRO A 158 13.99 -0.98 -36.02
N VAL A 159 13.73 -0.22 -34.97
CA VAL A 159 13.98 -0.65 -33.58
C VAL A 159 13.13 -1.90 -33.39
N LYS A 160 13.77 -3.07 -33.45
CA LYS A 160 13.12 -4.32 -33.03
C LYS A 160 12.74 -4.11 -31.57
N VAL A 161 11.45 -3.97 -31.30
CA VAL A 161 10.86 -4.03 -29.97
C VAL A 161 11.48 -5.26 -29.29
N PRO A 162 12.34 -5.09 -28.27
CA PRO A 162 12.98 -6.23 -27.64
C PRO A 162 11.90 -7.17 -27.11
N GLN A 163 12.13 -8.47 -27.26
CA GLN A 163 11.30 -9.54 -26.72
C GLN A 163 11.00 -9.37 -25.22
N GLU A 164 11.82 -8.56 -24.53
CA GLU A 164 11.73 -8.08 -23.15
C GLU A 164 10.48 -7.23 -22.85
N LEU A 165 9.94 -6.46 -23.81
CA LEU A 165 8.68 -5.72 -23.63
C LEU A 165 7.46 -6.66 -23.57
N ALA A 166 7.56 -7.84 -24.21
CA ALA A 166 6.52 -8.86 -24.12
C ALA A 166 6.57 -9.60 -22.78
N GLU A 167 7.75 -9.73 -22.15
CA GLU A 167 7.92 -10.30 -20.82
C GLU A 167 7.44 -9.35 -19.71
N ILE A 168 7.64 -8.03 -19.86
CA ILE A 168 7.05 -7.00 -18.98
C ILE A 168 5.51 -7.06 -19.03
N LYS A 169 4.93 -7.40 -20.19
CA LYS A 169 3.47 -7.57 -20.34
C LYS A 169 2.94 -8.84 -19.65
N ASN A 170 3.81 -9.80 -19.34
CA ASN A 170 3.45 -11.14 -18.87
C ASN A 170 3.75 -11.43 -17.39
N MET A 171 4.53 -10.59 -16.70
CA MET A 171 4.73 -10.72 -15.25
C MET A 171 3.74 -9.84 -14.51
N GLU A 172 2.71 -10.49 -13.96
CA GLU A 172 1.78 -9.89 -13.01
C GLU A 172 2.58 -9.35 -11.81
N ASN A 173 2.86 -8.05 -11.80
CA ASN A 173 3.46 -7.39 -10.65
C ASN A 173 2.45 -7.50 -9.48
N MET A 174 2.87 -8.04 -8.34
CA MET A 174 2.02 -8.19 -7.16
C MET A 174 1.36 -6.87 -6.74
N TYR A 175 2.09 -5.76 -6.84
CA TYR A 175 1.57 -4.41 -6.57
C TYR A 175 0.40 -4.06 -7.49
N LEU A 176 0.49 -4.43 -8.77
CA LEU A 176 -0.60 -4.22 -9.72
C LEU A 176 -1.84 -5.06 -9.35
N ARG A 177 -1.65 -6.31 -8.91
CA ARG A 177 -2.76 -7.18 -8.45
C ARG A 177 -3.41 -6.66 -7.18
N LEU A 178 -2.60 -6.20 -6.21
CA LEU A 178 -3.10 -5.59 -4.97
C LEU A 178 -3.83 -4.27 -5.25
N THR A 179 -3.27 -3.41 -6.10
CA THR A 179 -3.90 -2.16 -6.55
C THR A 179 -5.23 -2.43 -7.24
N TYR A 180 -5.30 -3.46 -8.10
CA TYR A 180 -6.54 -3.88 -8.74
C TYR A 180 -7.59 -4.34 -7.72
N SER A 181 -7.18 -5.16 -6.76
CA SER A 181 -8.07 -5.66 -5.71
C SER A 181 -8.62 -4.51 -4.86
N ALA A 182 -7.77 -3.55 -4.48
CA ALA A 182 -8.19 -2.35 -3.76
C ALA A 182 -9.16 -1.49 -4.59
N LEU A 183 -8.87 -1.26 -5.87
CA LEU A 183 -9.75 -0.51 -6.78
C LEU A 183 -11.12 -1.18 -6.93
N ARG A 184 -11.16 -2.51 -7.01
CA ARG A 184 -12.41 -3.28 -7.07
C ARG A 184 -13.22 -3.13 -5.78
N VAL A 185 -12.60 -3.25 -4.61
CA VAL A 185 -13.27 -3.02 -3.32
C VAL A 185 -13.83 -1.60 -3.25
N LEU A 186 -13.06 -0.59 -3.65
CA LEU A 186 -13.52 0.80 -3.69
C LEU A 186 -14.73 0.98 -4.63
N GLN A 187 -14.74 0.30 -5.78
CA GLN A 187 -15.88 0.31 -6.70
C GLN A 187 -17.12 -0.34 -6.08
N GLU A 188 -16.97 -1.48 -5.41
CA GLU A 188 -18.06 -2.15 -4.69
C GLU A 188 -18.61 -1.27 -3.56
N MET A 189 -17.75 -0.60 -2.79
CA MET A 189 -18.16 0.35 -1.75
C MET A 189 -18.92 1.54 -2.32
N ARG A 190 -18.48 2.08 -3.47
CA ARG A 190 -19.14 3.24 -4.12
C ARG A 190 -20.44 2.87 -4.83
N SER A 191 -20.56 1.63 -5.33
CA SER A 191 -21.77 1.16 -6.02
C SER A 191 -22.88 0.74 -5.05
N ARG A 192 -22.55 0.41 -3.80
CA ARG A 192 -23.50 -0.09 -2.78
C ARG A 192 -24.08 0.97 -1.84
N SER A 193 -23.97 2.27 -2.15
CA SER A 193 -24.56 3.31 -1.29
C SER A 193 -26.09 3.24 -1.31
N SER A 194 -26.70 2.71 -0.24
CA SER A 194 -28.16 2.54 -0.11
C SER A 194 -28.96 3.85 -0.07
N THR A 195 -28.29 5.00 0.07
CA THR A 195 -28.88 6.33 -0.11
C THR A 195 -27.93 7.17 -0.96
N VAL A 196 -28.41 7.63 -2.12
CA VAL A 196 -27.69 8.62 -2.94
C VAL A 196 -28.02 10.00 -2.39
N SER A 197 -27.02 10.70 -1.86
CA SER A 197 -27.11 12.07 -1.36
C SER A 197 -26.19 12.97 -2.19
N MET A 198 -26.40 14.29 -2.13
CA MET A 198 -25.46 15.27 -2.71
C MET A 198 -24.02 15.11 -2.19
N PHE A 199 -23.86 14.52 -0.99
CA PHE A 199 -22.56 14.24 -0.38
C PHE A 199 -22.00 12.85 -0.72
N SER A 200 -22.74 12.03 -1.48
CA SER A 200 -22.26 10.72 -1.93
C SER A 200 -21.18 10.89 -2.99
N LEU A 201 -20.14 10.08 -2.89
CA LEU A 201 -19.07 10.08 -3.88
C LEU A 201 -19.59 9.53 -5.22
N PRO A 202 -19.33 10.20 -6.37
CA PRO A 202 -19.88 9.81 -7.67
C PRO A 202 -19.36 8.44 -8.14
N PRO A 203 -20.12 7.58 -8.83
CA PRO A 203 -19.64 6.27 -9.26
C PRO A 203 -18.28 6.31 -9.98
N MET A 204 -17.37 5.40 -9.64
CA MET A 204 -16.07 5.32 -10.34
C MET A 204 -16.26 4.72 -11.73
N LYS A 205 -15.77 5.42 -12.77
CA LYS A 205 -15.78 4.96 -14.17
C LYS A 205 -14.42 4.36 -14.50
N THR A 206 -14.36 3.05 -14.75
CA THR A 206 -13.10 2.31 -14.98
C THR A 206 -13.02 1.61 -16.34
N ASN A 207 -13.91 1.92 -17.29
CA ASN A 207 -14.00 1.25 -18.60
C ASN A 207 -12.66 1.16 -19.39
N ALA A 208 -11.68 2.01 -19.09
CA ALA A 208 -10.34 1.95 -19.69
C ALA A 208 -9.44 0.87 -19.05
N LEU A 209 -9.56 0.61 -17.75
CA LEU A 209 -8.73 -0.35 -17.00
C LEU A 209 -9.20 -1.81 -17.22
N ASP A 210 -10.50 -2.06 -17.27
CA ASP A 210 -11.04 -3.40 -17.50
C ASP A 210 -10.64 -3.98 -18.87
N ASN A 211 -10.50 -3.12 -19.90
CA ASN A 211 -10.13 -3.53 -21.25
C ASN A 211 -8.64 -3.83 -21.42
N VAL A 212 -7.78 -3.24 -20.59
CA VAL A 212 -6.33 -3.51 -20.60
C VAL A 212 -6.06 -4.91 -20.03
N TRP A 213 -6.85 -5.36 -19.04
CA TRP A 213 -6.58 -6.60 -18.30
C TRP A 213 -7.42 -7.82 -18.72
N LYS A 214 -8.58 -7.64 -19.38
CA LYS A 214 -9.26 -8.77 -20.08
C LYS A 214 -8.41 -9.41 -21.18
N ASN A 215 -7.37 -8.70 -21.63
CA ASN A 215 -6.43 -9.14 -22.67
C ASN A 215 -5.08 -9.62 -22.09
N ALA A 216 -4.96 -9.73 -20.76
CA ALA A 216 -3.79 -10.34 -20.13
C ALA A 216 -3.96 -11.87 -20.09
N PRO A 217 -2.94 -12.67 -20.42
CA PRO A 217 -3.08 -14.12 -20.47
C PRO A 217 -3.25 -14.69 -19.05
N VAL A 218 -4.38 -15.36 -18.85
CA VAL A 218 -4.70 -16.08 -17.62
C VAL A 218 -3.85 -17.35 -17.57
N VAL A 219 -2.88 -17.41 -16.65
CA VAL A 219 -2.24 -18.67 -16.28
C VAL A 219 -3.15 -19.37 -15.27
N ILE A 220 -3.93 -20.33 -15.75
CA ILE A 220 -4.69 -21.25 -14.91
C ILE A 220 -3.67 -22.19 -14.28
N GLN A 221 -3.41 -22.03 -12.97
CA GLN A 221 -2.75 -23.06 -12.18
C GLN A 221 -3.79 -24.15 -11.88
N GLU A 222 -3.73 -25.26 -12.61
CA GLU A 222 -4.40 -26.50 -12.22
C GLU A 222 -3.68 -27.07 -11.00
N ALA A 223 -4.40 -27.16 -9.88
CA ALA A 223 -3.95 -27.91 -8.72
C ALA A 223 -4.04 -29.42 -9.02
N LYS A 224 -2.96 -30.14 -8.75
CA LYS A 224 -2.93 -31.61 -8.63
C LYS A 224 -2.70 -31.99 -7.19
#